data_AF-A0A7S1Y3G9-F1
#
_entry.id   AF-A0A7S1Y3G9-F1
#
_cell.length_a   1.000
_cell.length_b   1.000
_cell.length_c   1.000
_cell.angle_alpha   90.00
_cell.angle_beta   90.00
_cell.angle_gamma   90.00
#
_symmetry.space_group_name_H-M   'P 1'
#
loop_
_entity.id
_entity.type
_entity.pdbx_description
1 polymer ?
#
loop_
_entity_poly.entity_id
_entity_poly.type
_entity_poly.pdbx_seq_one_letter_code
_entity_poly.pdbx_strand_id
1 'polypeptide(L)'
;ITGLKGRETQAVVMRGPSGCGKSALVEKTFRSIFDADCGTKGWFVMGKFDQYSGRNDPFSAVVAAITNLIELIEYNGLLHLYRDDVREAIRGNETSFACIFPNLSSITDQLYDYASLRPPSSIVFHQFISTFRALLSALSRREYPLVLFLDDLQWMDDATLQLLEAMIEPNDPSLSTRHLLIVGAIRSDDPWTPIVLNRLNEGLTRE
;
A
#
# COMPACT_ATOMS: atom_id res chain seq x y z
N ILE A 1 -11.70 -13.87 9.88
CA ILE A 1 -10.41 -13.42 9.32
C ILE A 1 -10.07 -14.38 8.20
N THR A 2 -9.92 -13.90 6.97
CA THR A 2 -9.54 -14.73 5.81
C THR A 2 -8.09 -14.40 5.48
N GLY A 3 -7.21 -15.41 5.57
CA GLY A 3 -5.82 -15.28 5.17
C GLY A 3 -5.66 -15.56 3.68
N LEU A 4 -4.96 -14.67 2.98
CA LEU A 4 -4.66 -14.71 1.55
C LEU A 4 -3.14 -14.78 1.41
N LYS A 5 -2.61 -15.92 0.97
CA LYS A 5 -1.16 -16.15 0.90
C LYS A 5 -0.71 -16.22 -0.55
N GLY A 6 -0.08 -15.15 -1.03
CA GLY A 6 0.77 -15.20 -2.22
C GLY A 6 2.11 -15.86 -1.88
N ARG A 7 2.92 -16.24 -2.87
CA ARG A 7 4.26 -16.82 -2.62
C ARG A 7 5.16 -15.88 -1.81
N GLU A 8 4.98 -14.56 -1.93
CA GLU A 8 5.85 -13.55 -1.31
C GLU A 8 5.11 -12.43 -0.57
N THR A 9 3.92 -11.99 -1.00
CA THR A 9 3.05 -11.06 -0.24
C THR A 9 2.05 -11.82 0.64
N GLN A 10 1.86 -11.36 1.88
CA GLN A 10 0.74 -11.81 2.72
C GLN A 10 -0.37 -10.76 2.73
N ALA A 11 -1.61 -11.20 2.50
CA ALA A 11 -2.79 -10.37 2.66
C ALA A 11 -3.75 -11.00 3.67
N VAL A 12 -4.41 -10.18 4.48
CA VAL A 12 -5.40 -10.65 5.45
C VAL A 12 -6.62 -9.75 5.37
N VAL A 13 -7.79 -10.33 5.13
CA VAL A 13 -9.05 -9.57 5.12
C VAL A 13 -9.90 -9.92 6.33
N MET A 14 -10.24 -8.90 7.11
CA MET A 14 -11.16 -8.98 8.23
C MET A 14 -12.56 -8.59 7.80
N ARG A 15 -13.48 -9.53 7.99
CA ARG A 15 -14.90 -9.34 7.71
C ARG A 15 -15.67 -9.23 9.03
N GLY A 16 -16.54 -8.24 9.14
CA GLY A 16 -17.43 -8.09 10.29
C GLY A 16 -18.33 -6.86 10.17
N PRO A 17 -19.42 -6.78 10.95
CA PRO A 17 -20.39 -5.69 10.84
C PRO A 17 -19.77 -4.33 11.16
N SER A 18 -20.46 -3.25 10.81
CA SER A 18 -20.04 -1.90 11.21
C SER A 18 -19.89 -1.79 12.73
N GLY A 19 -18.88 -1.04 13.19
CA GLY A 19 -18.66 -0.79 14.63
C GLY A 19 -18.12 -1.96 15.45
N CYS A 20 -17.87 -3.15 14.88
CA CYS A 20 -17.36 -4.30 15.66
C CYS A 20 -15.88 -4.21 16.09
N GLY A 21 -15.21 -3.08 15.80
CA GLY A 21 -13.83 -2.83 16.24
C GLY A 21 -12.73 -3.38 15.33
N LYS A 22 -13.00 -3.65 14.04
CA LYS A 22 -12.00 -4.12 13.06
C LYS A 22 -10.74 -3.24 13.03
N SER A 23 -10.91 -1.94 12.82
CA SER A 23 -9.81 -0.97 12.73
C SER A 23 -9.04 -0.88 14.05
N ALA A 24 -9.76 -0.77 15.17
CA ALA A 24 -9.16 -0.72 16.50
C ALA A 24 -8.38 -2.00 16.86
N LEU A 25 -8.84 -3.17 16.42
CA LEU A 25 -8.13 -4.43 16.62
C LEU A 25 -6.79 -4.43 15.90
N VAL A 26 -6.78 -4.09 14.61
CA VAL A 26 -5.54 -4.06 13.80
C VAL A 26 -4.57 -3.01 14.29
N GLU A 27 -5.05 -1.79 14.51
CA GLU A 27 -4.22 -0.69 15.01
C GLU A 27 -3.56 -1.06 16.34
N LYS A 28 -4.32 -1.57 17.32
CA LYS A 28 -3.76 -2.00 18.61
C LYS A 28 -2.77 -3.14 18.47
N THR A 29 -3.07 -4.11 17.61
CA THR A 29 -2.21 -5.28 17.41
C THR A 29 -0.85 -4.86 16.85
N PHE A 30 -0.82 -4.13 15.75
CA PHE A 30 0.45 -3.78 15.09
C PHE A 30 1.21 -2.67 15.81
N ARG A 31 0.52 -1.73 16.46
CA ARG A 31 1.22 -0.77 17.35
C ARG A 31 1.91 -1.47 18.50
N SER A 32 1.28 -2.49 19.10
CA SER A 32 1.92 -3.28 20.16
C SER A 32 3.09 -4.12 19.66
N ILE A 33 3.02 -4.66 18.43
CA ILE A 33 4.11 -5.45 17.84
C ILE A 33 5.32 -4.57 17.51
N PHE A 34 5.08 -3.39 16.94
CA PHE A 34 6.13 -2.43 16.57
C PHE A 34 6.53 -1.47 17.69
N ASP A 35 6.02 -1.70 18.90
CA ASP A 35 6.40 -0.92 20.08
C ASP A 35 7.88 -1.12 20.40
N ALA A 36 8.53 -0.07 20.90
CA ALA A 36 9.94 -0.06 21.27
C ALA A 36 10.26 -1.15 22.30
N ASP A 37 9.32 -1.46 23.19
CA ASP A 37 9.46 -2.46 24.25
C ASP A 37 9.49 -3.90 23.71
N CYS A 38 8.92 -4.13 22.52
CA CYS A 38 8.87 -5.45 21.87
C CYS A 38 10.07 -5.70 20.95
N GLY A 39 10.95 -4.71 20.76
CA GLY A 39 12.22 -4.82 20.02
C GLY A 39 12.10 -5.04 18.51
N THR A 40 10.88 -5.19 17.98
CA THR A 40 10.64 -5.37 16.55
C THR A 40 10.40 -4.01 15.91
N LYS A 41 11.33 -3.55 15.08
CA LYS A 41 11.15 -2.34 14.28
C LYS A 41 10.26 -2.67 13.09
N GLY A 42 9.41 -1.73 12.69
CA GLY A 42 8.51 -1.89 11.54
C GLY A 42 7.60 -0.69 11.37
N TRP A 43 6.91 -0.65 10.24
CA TRP A 43 6.00 0.41 9.88
C TRP A 43 4.57 -0.08 9.88
N PHE A 44 3.68 0.64 10.55
CA PHE A 44 2.24 0.47 10.44
C PHE A 44 1.65 1.76 9.88
N VAL A 45 1.03 1.66 8.71
CA VAL A 45 0.33 2.79 8.07
C VAL A 45 -1.08 2.40 7.69
N MET A 46 -1.98 3.38 7.75
CA MET A 46 -3.39 3.19 7.48
C MET A 46 -3.85 4.08 6.33
N GLY A 47 -4.49 3.47 5.35
CA GLY A 47 -5.32 4.12 4.35
C GLY A 47 -6.78 3.86 4.68
N LYS A 48 -7.62 4.89 4.60
CA LYS A 48 -9.06 4.74 4.82
C LYS A 48 -9.82 5.21 3.59
N PHE A 49 -10.71 4.37 3.09
CA PHE A 49 -11.64 4.77 2.04
C PHE A 49 -12.82 5.55 2.65
N ASP A 50 -13.25 6.61 1.97
CA ASP A 50 -14.43 7.39 2.35
C ASP A 50 -15.54 7.21 1.30
N GLN A 51 -16.76 7.03 1.79
CA GLN A 51 -17.97 6.96 0.98
C GLN A 51 -18.27 8.28 0.25
N TYR A 52 -17.78 9.41 0.76
CA TYR A 52 -18.07 10.76 0.22
C TYR A 52 -16.95 11.37 -0.62
N SER A 53 -15.68 11.01 -0.37
CA SER A 53 -14.55 11.46 -1.22
C SER A 53 -14.64 10.91 -2.65
N GLY A 54 -15.50 9.91 -2.86
CA GLY A 54 -15.91 9.47 -4.18
C GLY A 54 -14.85 8.64 -4.88
N ARG A 55 -15.32 7.81 -5.80
CA ARG A 55 -14.54 7.03 -6.76
C ARG A 55 -13.74 7.92 -7.75
N ASN A 56 -13.53 9.19 -7.44
CA ASN A 56 -13.00 10.20 -8.36
C ASN A 56 -11.48 10.30 -8.32
N ASP A 57 -10.85 9.98 -7.18
CA ASP A 57 -9.38 9.94 -7.06
C ASP A 57 -8.91 8.49 -6.88
N PRO A 58 -8.40 7.86 -7.96
CA PRO A 58 -7.86 6.51 -7.91
C PRO A 58 -6.78 6.39 -6.83
N PHE A 59 -6.78 5.27 -6.11
CA PHE A 59 -5.75 4.94 -5.10
C PHE A 59 -5.71 5.87 -3.89
N SER A 60 -6.68 6.76 -3.69
CA SER A 60 -6.66 7.80 -2.64
C SER A 60 -6.23 7.28 -1.25
N ALA A 61 -6.83 6.20 -0.75
CA ALA A 61 -6.48 5.61 0.54
C ALA A 61 -5.05 5.06 0.57
N VAL A 62 -4.59 4.46 -0.53
CA VAL A 62 -3.24 3.92 -0.67
C VAL A 62 -2.22 5.06 -0.73
N VAL A 63 -2.50 6.10 -1.51
CA VAL A 63 -1.69 7.33 -1.59
C VAL A 63 -1.53 7.94 -0.21
N ALA A 64 -2.63 8.13 0.52
CA ALA A 64 -2.58 8.65 1.88
C ALA A 64 -1.71 7.78 2.81
N ALA A 65 -1.82 6.45 2.74
CA ALA A 65 -1.02 5.56 3.57
C ALA A 65 0.49 5.65 3.26
N ILE A 66 0.86 5.73 1.98
CA ILE A 66 2.28 5.82 1.57
C ILE A 66 2.86 7.21 1.84
N THR A 67 2.08 8.27 1.68
CA THR A 67 2.45 9.63 2.10
C THR A 67 2.80 9.66 3.59
N ASN A 68 1.94 9.09 4.45
CA ASN A 68 2.21 8.96 5.89
C ASN A 68 3.47 8.12 6.17
N LEU A 69 3.71 7.05 5.41
CA LEU A 69 4.91 6.22 5.56
C LEU A 69 6.19 7.02 5.31
N ILE A 70 6.22 7.81 4.23
CA ILE A 70 7.38 8.62 3.87
C ILE A 70 7.64 9.66 4.97
N GLU A 71 6.60 10.31 5.49
CA GLU A 71 6.71 11.27 6.59
C GLU A 71 7.24 10.62 7.88
N LEU A 72 6.82 9.39 8.19
CA LEU A 72 7.35 8.63 9.33
C LEU A 72 8.83 8.28 9.15
N ILE A 73 9.23 7.85 7.95
CA ILE A 73 10.63 7.56 7.62
C ILE A 73 11.49 8.83 7.76
N GLU A 74 10.99 9.97 7.27
CA GLU A 74 11.64 11.27 7.39
C GLU A 74 11.78 11.71 8.84
N TYR A 75 10.70 11.68 9.61
CA TYR A 75 10.69 12.04 11.02
C TYR A 75 11.69 11.24 11.86
N ASN A 76 11.88 9.96 11.53
CA ASN A 76 12.85 9.09 12.20
C ASN A 76 14.29 9.22 11.67
N GLY A 77 14.54 10.11 10.70
CA GLY A 77 15.88 10.32 10.11
C GLY A 77 16.37 9.16 9.23
N LEU A 78 15.45 8.34 8.71
CA LEU A 78 15.77 7.09 8.02
C LEU A 78 15.77 7.20 6.49
N LEU A 79 15.54 8.38 5.89
CA LEU A 79 15.49 8.56 4.43
C LEU A 79 16.70 7.99 3.69
N HIS A 80 17.89 8.12 4.28
CA HIS A 80 19.14 7.60 3.71
C HIS A 80 19.13 6.07 3.48
N LEU A 81 18.34 5.31 4.24
CA LEU A 81 18.21 3.86 4.07
C LEU A 81 17.36 3.46 2.86
N TYR A 82 16.49 4.35 2.40
CA TYR A 82 15.50 4.06 1.36
C TYR A 82 15.81 4.76 0.04
N ARG A 83 16.66 5.79 0.06
CA ARG A 83 16.93 6.68 -1.07
C ARG A 83 17.23 5.96 -2.38
N ASP A 84 18.22 5.08 -2.38
CA ASP A 84 18.68 4.44 -3.62
C ASP A 84 17.68 3.40 -4.13
N ASP A 85 17.09 2.61 -3.22
CA ASP A 85 16.08 1.62 -3.58
C ASP A 85 14.80 2.27 -4.13
N VAL A 86 14.38 3.40 -3.55
CA VAL A 86 13.22 4.16 -4.04
C VAL A 86 13.51 4.82 -5.38
N ARG A 87 14.69 5.42 -5.56
CA ARG A 87 15.11 5.97 -6.87
C ARG A 87 15.11 4.91 -7.95
N GLU A 88 15.64 3.73 -7.67
CA GLU A 88 15.64 2.62 -8.62
C GLU A 88 14.23 2.12 -8.90
N ALA A 89 13.39 2.00 -7.86
CA ALA A 89 12.02 1.54 -8.01
C ALA A 89 11.18 2.42 -8.93
N ILE A 90 11.36 3.75 -8.88
CA ILE A 90 10.60 4.71 -9.70
C ILE A 90 11.29 5.10 -11.01
N ARG A 91 12.45 4.50 -11.32
CA ARG A 91 13.25 4.85 -12.50
C ARG A 91 12.41 4.76 -13.79
N GLY A 92 12.44 5.81 -14.59
CA GLY A 92 11.66 5.94 -15.83
C GLY A 92 10.20 6.35 -15.66
N ASN A 93 9.71 6.47 -14.42
CA ASN A 93 8.35 6.90 -14.07
C ASN A 93 8.34 8.01 -13.00
N GLU A 94 9.48 8.71 -12.80
CA GLU A 94 9.74 9.65 -11.70
C GLU A 94 8.69 10.77 -11.66
N THR A 95 8.45 11.43 -12.79
CA THR A 95 7.49 12.53 -12.89
C THR A 95 6.08 12.08 -12.53
N SER A 96 5.63 10.96 -13.10
CA SER A 96 4.28 10.42 -12.86
C SER A 96 4.08 10.09 -11.39
N PHE A 97 5.06 9.42 -10.77
CA PHE A 97 4.99 9.05 -9.36
C PHE A 97 5.10 10.24 -8.43
N ALA A 98 5.90 11.25 -8.76
CA ALA A 98 5.99 12.45 -7.94
C ALA A 98 4.72 13.33 -8.02
N CYS A 99 3.97 13.30 -9.13
CA CYS A 99 2.64 13.93 -9.18
C CYS A 99 1.62 13.24 -8.25
N ILE A 100 1.74 11.91 -8.08
CA ILE A 100 0.82 11.12 -7.24
C ILE A 100 1.27 11.10 -5.77
N PHE A 101 2.56 11.04 -5.53
CA PHE A 101 3.20 10.98 -4.21
C PHE A 101 4.24 12.11 -4.10
N PRO A 102 3.81 13.37 -3.86
CA PRO A 102 4.73 14.52 -3.82
C PRO A 102 5.88 14.36 -2.82
N ASN A 103 5.64 13.65 -1.72
CA ASN A 103 6.62 13.39 -0.66
C ASN A 103 7.79 12.51 -1.13
N LEU A 104 7.72 11.85 -2.29
CA LEU A 104 8.86 11.13 -2.87
C LEU A 104 10.05 12.05 -3.22
N SER A 105 9.82 13.36 -3.34
CA SER A 105 10.91 14.33 -3.50
C SER A 105 11.88 14.34 -2.31
N SER A 106 11.36 14.20 -1.08
CA SER A 106 12.17 14.16 0.16
C SER A 106 13.14 12.98 0.18
N ILE A 107 12.67 11.79 -0.20
CA ILE A 107 13.43 10.55 -0.13
C ILE A 107 14.42 10.40 -1.28
N THR A 108 14.13 11.01 -2.44
CA THR A 108 14.99 10.92 -3.62
C THR A 108 16.05 12.00 -3.67
N ASP A 109 16.10 12.98 -2.75
CA ASP A 109 17.02 14.15 -2.79
C ASP A 109 17.02 14.91 -4.13
N GLN A 110 16.02 14.63 -4.96
CA GLN A 110 15.89 15.28 -6.23
C GLN A 110 15.12 16.57 -5.98
N LEU A 111 15.84 17.69 -6.03
CA LEU A 111 15.31 19.05 -6.02
C LEU A 111 14.50 19.38 -7.29
N TYR A 112 13.95 18.37 -7.99
CA TYR A 112 12.98 18.63 -9.02
C TYR A 112 11.71 19.06 -8.30
N ASP A 113 11.28 20.29 -8.56
CA ASP A 113 9.94 20.73 -8.19
C ASP A 113 8.94 19.96 -9.07
N TYR A 114 8.68 18.71 -8.70
CA TYR A 114 7.70 17.86 -9.39
C TYR A 114 6.30 18.47 -9.33
N ALA A 115 6.03 19.37 -8.37
CA ALA A 115 4.78 20.14 -8.32
C ALA A 115 4.69 21.17 -9.45
N SER A 116 5.83 21.61 -10.01
CA SER A 116 5.88 22.48 -11.20
C SER A 116 5.84 21.71 -12.53
N LEU A 117 6.02 20.39 -12.52
CA LEU A 117 6.02 19.59 -13.74
C LEU A 117 4.59 19.45 -14.25
N ARG A 118 4.42 19.66 -15.57
CA ARG A 118 3.14 19.33 -16.21
C ARG A 118 2.92 17.83 -16.04
N PRO A 119 1.69 17.39 -15.66
CA PRO A 119 1.40 15.97 -15.53
C PRO A 119 1.76 15.30 -16.86
N PRO A 120 2.61 14.25 -16.83
CA PRO A 120 2.98 13.54 -18.05
C PRO A 120 1.71 13.02 -18.73
N SER A 121 1.78 12.77 -20.04
CA SER A 121 0.75 11.99 -20.73
C SER A 121 0.57 10.70 -19.92
N SER A 122 -0.59 10.56 -19.28
CA SER A 122 -0.95 9.53 -18.29
C SER A 122 -0.06 8.28 -18.30
N ILE A 123 0.55 7.95 -17.16
CA ILE A 123 1.20 6.65 -16.99
C ILE A 123 0.23 5.52 -17.35
N VAL A 124 0.69 4.56 -18.14
CA VAL A 124 -0.14 3.39 -18.48
C VAL A 124 -0.38 2.60 -17.19
N PHE A 125 -1.62 2.19 -16.93
CA PHE A 125 -2.01 1.52 -15.69
C PHE A 125 -1.11 0.32 -15.32
N HIS A 126 -0.68 -0.48 -16.29
CA HIS A 126 0.24 -1.59 -16.05
C HIS A 126 1.63 -1.12 -15.59
N GLN A 127 2.15 -0.03 -16.18
CA GLN A 127 3.43 0.57 -15.76
C GLN A 127 3.31 1.14 -14.35
N PHE A 128 2.18 1.75 -14.02
CA PHE A 128 1.88 2.21 -12.67
C PHE A 128 1.91 1.04 -11.67
N ILE A 129 1.20 -0.05 -11.95
CA ILE A 129 1.21 -1.25 -11.10
C ILE A 129 2.63 -1.76 -10.89
N SER A 130 3.43 -1.94 -11.96
CA SER A 130 4.79 -2.47 -11.83
C SER A 130 5.69 -1.56 -10.99
N THR A 131 5.64 -0.25 -11.22
CA THR A 131 6.46 0.71 -10.48
C THR A 131 5.98 0.86 -9.04
N PHE A 132 4.67 0.79 -8.79
CA PHE A 132 4.14 0.83 -7.44
C PHE A 132 4.53 -0.41 -6.63
N ARG A 133 4.54 -1.60 -7.25
CA ARG A 133 5.07 -2.82 -6.62
C ARG A 133 6.55 -2.67 -6.25
N ALA A 134 7.36 -2.15 -7.17
CA ALA A 134 8.78 -1.88 -6.91
C ALA A 134 8.96 -0.88 -5.76
N LEU A 135 8.16 0.20 -5.74
CA LEU A 135 8.19 1.21 -4.70
C LEU A 135 7.85 0.60 -3.32
N LEU A 136 6.79 -0.20 -3.24
CA LEU A 136 6.44 -0.87 -1.99
C LEU A 136 7.48 -1.88 -1.55
N SER A 137 8.12 -2.59 -2.49
CA SER A 137 9.24 -3.46 -2.20
C SER A 137 10.41 -2.69 -1.60
N ALA A 138 10.75 -1.52 -2.15
CA ALA A 138 11.80 -0.64 -1.63
C ALA A 138 11.48 -0.11 -0.22
N LEU A 139 10.20 0.15 0.05
CA LEU A 139 9.71 0.62 1.36
C LEU A 139 9.56 -0.52 2.40
N SER A 140 9.50 -1.77 1.96
CA SER A 140 9.27 -2.96 2.80
C SER A 140 10.57 -3.74 3.04
N ARG A 141 11.37 -3.28 4.00
CA ARG A 141 12.70 -3.85 4.30
C ARG A 141 12.61 -4.97 5.34
N ARG A 142 13.63 -5.82 5.40
CA ARG A 142 13.71 -6.85 6.45
C ARG A 142 13.81 -6.26 7.85
N GLU A 143 14.59 -5.19 7.98
CA GLU A 143 14.81 -4.48 9.24
C GLU A 143 13.61 -3.60 9.63
N TYR A 144 12.78 -3.24 8.64
CA TYR A 144 11.60 -2.39 8.78
C TYR A 144 10.45 -2.94 7.94
N PRO A 145 9.85 -4.08 8.33
CA PRO A 145 8.68 -4.64 7.65
C PRO A 145 7.52 -3.65 7.64
N LEU A 146 6.72 -3.69 6.59
CA LEU A 146 5.61 -2.78 6.37
C LEU A 146 4.26 -3.51 6.54
N VAL A 147 3.38 -2.94 7.35
CA VAL A 147 1.97 -3.31 7.45
C VAL A 147 1.14 -2.17 6.87
N LEU A 148 0.53 -2.43 5.71
CA LEU A 148 -0.40 -1.53 5.06
C LEU A 148 -1.82 -1.94 5.43
N PHE A 149 -2.48 -1.16 6.28
CA PHE A 149 -3.88 -1.37 6.63
C PHE A 149 -4.80 -0.52 5.76
N LEU A 150 -5.77 -1.14 5.10
CA LEU A 150 -6.79 -0.51 4.29
C LEU A 150 -8.16 -0.73 4.92
N ASP A 151 -8.74 0.35 5.44
CA ASP A 151 -10.03 0.32 6.13
C ASP A 151 -11.19 0.71 5.21
N ASP A 152 -12.38 0.18 5.51
CA ASP A 152 -13.61 0.38 4.75
C ASP A 152 -13.49 -0.01 3.26
N LEU A 153 -12.92 -1.21 2.97
CA LEU A 153 -12.71 -1.74 1.60
C LEU A 153 -13.97 -1.75 0.72
N GLN A 154 -15.18 -1.75 1.30
CA GLN A 154 -16.42 -1.65 0.54
C GLN A 154 -16.56 -0.34 -0.26
N TRP A 155 -15.82 0.71 0.13
CA TRP A 155 -15.80 2.01 -0.57
C TRP A 155 -14.65 2.17 -1.56
N MET A 156 -13.86 1.12 -1.75
CA MET A 156 -12.73 1.11 -2.66
C MET A 156 -13.15 1.33 -4.13
N ASP A 157 -12.30 2.02 -4.88
CA ASP A 157 -12.45 2.19 -6.32
C ASP A 157 -11.90 0.99 -7.13
N ASP A 158 -12.37 0.84 -8.37
CA ASP A 158 -12.00 -0.30 -9.22
C ASP A 158 -10.52 -0.33 -9.61
N ALA A 159 -9.85 0.83 -9.65
CA ALA A 159 -8.42 0.90 -9.96
C ALA A 159 -7.59 0.37 -8.78
N THR A 160 -7.96 0.73 -7.55
CA THR A 160 -7.33 0.18 -6.34
C THR A 160 -7.59 -1.31 -6.18
N LEU A 161 -8.77 -1.81 -6.52
CA LEU A 161 -9.03 -3.26 -6.52
C LEU A 161 -8.10 -4.01 -7.47
N GLN A 162 -7.93 -3.52 -8.70
CA GLN A 162 -7.00 -4.07 -9.67
C GLN A 162 -5.54 -3.99 -9.21
N LEU A 163 -5.16 -2.91 -8.53
CA LEU A 163 -3.85 -2.78 -7.90
C LEU A 163 -3.63 -3.86 -6.85
N LEU A 164 -4.58 -4.05 -5.93
CA LEU A 164 -4.49 -5.06 -4.88
C LEU A 164 -4.45 -6.49 -5.44
N GLU A 165 -5.23 -6.78 -6.48
CA GLU A 165 -5.17 -8.05 -7.21
C GLU A 165 -3.78 -8.31 -7.78
N ALA A 166 -3.22 -7.32 -8.48
CA ALA A 166 -1.88 -7.46 -9.02
C ALA A 166 -0.85 -7.67 -7.91
N MET A 167 -0.97 -6.98 -6.77
CA MET A 167 -0.03 -7.09 -5.65
C MET A 167 0.00 -8.45 -4.95
N ILE A 168 -1.12 -9.17 -4.93
CA ILE A 168 -1.21 -10.52 -4.36
C ILE A 168 -0.95 -11.61 -5.40
N GLU A 169 -0.89 -11.25 -6.69
CA GLU A 169 -0.62 -12.18 -7.78
C GLU A 169 0.82 -12.73 -7.68
N PRO A 170 1.02 -14.06 -7.83
CA PRO A 170 2.33 -14.72 -7.64
C PRO A 170 3.43 -14.36 -8.66
N ASN A 171 3.15 -13.49 -9.63
CA ASN A 171 3.76 -13.54 -10.97
C ASN A 171 5.01 -12.68 -11.22
N ASP A 172 5.75 -12.26 -10.19
CA ASP A 172 7.11 -11.74 -10.42
C ASP A 172 8.10 -12.11 -9.28
N PRO A 173 8.96 -13.12 -9.48
CA PRO A 173 9.98 -13.52 -8.51
C PRO A 173 11.08 -12.48 -8.28
N SER A 174 11.19 -11.44 -9.13
CA SER A 174 12.19 -10.39 -9.02
C SER A 174 11.76 -9.23 -8.11
N LEU A 175 10.46 -9.15 -7.78
CA LEU A 175 9.86 -8.13 -6.93
C LEU A 175 9.34 -8.75 -5.62
N SER A 176 10.27 -9.16 -4.76
CA SER A 176 9.96 -9.78 -3.47
C SER A 176 9.46 -8.78 -2.41
N THR A 177 8.15 -8.61 -2.34
CA THR A 177 7.41 -7.95 -1.24
C THR A 177 7.35 -8.79 0.05
N ARG A 178 8.42 -9.57 0.35
CA ARG A 178 8.47 -10.55 1.45
C ARG A 178 8.30 -9.97 2.86
N HIS A 179 8.46 -8.66 3.00
CA HIS A 179 8.31 -7.94 4.26
C HIS A 179 7.10 -6.98 4.24
N LEU A 180 6.14 -7.23 3.35
CA LEU A 180 4.87 -6.49 3.26
C LEU A 180 3.71 -7.38 3.72
N LEU A 181 2.92 -6.86 4.64
CA LEU A 181 1.61 -7.40 5.01
C LEU A 181 0.52 -6.38 4.65
N ILE A 182 -0.43 -6.80 3.82
CA ILE A 182 -1.62 -6.00 3.52
C ILE A 182 -2.77 -6.48 4.40
N VAL A 183 -3.37 -5.59 5.16
CA VAL A 183 -4.52 -5.90 5.99
C VAL A 183 -5.72 -5.12 5.48
N GLY A 184 -6.82 -5.80 5.19
CA GLY A 184 -8.07 -5.19 4.74
C GLY A 184 -9.15 -5.32 5.78
N ALA A 185 -9.97 -4.29 5.96
CA ALA A 185 -11.22 -4.39 6.72
C ALA A 185 -12.42 -4.14 5.81
N ILE A 186 -13.38 -5.07 5.82
CA ILE A 186 -14.60 -4.98 5.02
C ILE A 186 -15.82 -5.31 5.87
N ARG A 187 -16.93 -4.63 5.59
CA ARG A 187 -18.21 -4.90 6.24
C ARG A 187 -18.73 -6.28 5.84
N SER A 188 -19.39 -7.00 6.75
CA SER A 188 -19.88 -8.34 6.43
C SER A 188 -21.16 -8.32 5.58
N ASP A 189 -21.93 -7.27 5.75
CA ASP A 189 -23.27 -7.01 5.22
C ASP A 189 -23.26 -6.20 3.92
N ASP A 190 -22.09 -5.71 3.48
CA ASP A 190 -22.00 -4.92 2.26
C ASP A 190 -22.07 -5.81 0.99
N PRO A 191 -22.89 -5.45 -0.02
CA PRO A 191 -23.05 -6.23 -1.26
C PRO A 191 -21.77 -6.42 -2.07
N TRP A 192 -20.78 -5.53 -1.96
CA TRP A 192 -19.49 -5.66 -2.66
C TRP A 192 -18.55 -6.67 -2.00
N THR A 193 -18.81 -7.05 -0.75
CA THR A 193 -17.94 -7.94 0.03
C THR A 193 -17.63 -9.26 -0.66
N PRO A 194 -18.63 -10.02 -1.17
CA PRO A 194 -18.35 -11.27 -1.86
C PRO A 194 -17.54 -11.05 -3.15
N ILE A 195 -17.76 -9.94 -3.86
CA ILE A 195 -17.06 -9.60 -5.10
C ILE A 195 -15.57 -9.34 -4.81
N VAL A 196 -15.28 -8.49 -3.84
CA VAL A 196 -13.90 -8.16 -3.44
C VAL A 196 -13.17 -9.42 -2.97
N LEU A 197 -13.79 -10.22 -2.10
CA LEU A 197 -13.16 -11.45 -1.60
C LEU A 197 -12.91 -12.49 -2.71
N ASN A 198 -13.85 -12.66 -3.63
CA ASN A 198 -13.68 -13.60 -4.75
C ASN A 198 -12.57 -13.13 -5.68
N ARG A 199 -12.53 -11.85 -6.05
CA ARG A 199 -11.49 -11.33 -6.94
C ARG A 199 -10.10 -11.40 -6.30
N LEU A 200 -9.98 -11.09 -5.00
CA LEU A 200 -8.71 -11.25 -4.29
C LEU A 200 -8.31 -12.74 -4.19
N ASN A 201 -9.25 -13.65 -4.01
CA ASN A 201 -8.96 -15.10 -4.04
C ASN A 201 -8.52 -15.56 -5.43
N GLU A 202 -9.20 -15.12 -6.49
CA GLU A 202 -8.86 -15.45 -7.87
C GLU A 202 -7.43 -15.01 -8.22
N GLY A 203 -7.04 -13.80 -7.80
CA GLY A 203 -5.67 -13.28 -7.98
C GLY A 203 -4.58 -14.16 -7.38
N LEU A 204 -4.87 -14.92 -6.31
CA LEU A 204 -3.92 -15.88 -5.72
C LEU A 204 -3.82 -17.18 -6.51
N THR A 205 -4.87 -17.55 -7.24
CA THR A 205 -5.00 -18.83 -7.95
C THR A 205 -4.63 -18.75 -9.43
N ARG A 206 -4.31 -17.56 -9.95
CA ARG A 206 -3.81 -17.37 -11.32
C ARG A 206 -2.37 -17.87 -11.39
N GLU A 207 -2.21 -19.13 -11.79
CA GLU A 207 -0.94 -19.74 -12.24
C GLU A 207 -0.55 -19.30 -13.66
#